data_AF-A0A0A9VZ98-F1
#
_entry.id   AF-A0A0A9VZ98-F1
#
_cell.length_a   1.000
_cell.length_b   1.000
_cell.length_c   1.000
_cell.angle_alpha   90.00
_cell.angle_beta   90.00
_cell.angle_gamma   90.00
#
_symmetry.space_group_name_H-M   'P 1'
#
loop_
_entity.id
_entity.type
_entity.pdbx_description
1 polymer ?
#
loop_
_entity_poly.entity_id
_entity_poly.type
_entity_poly.pdbx_seq_one_letter_code
_entity_poly.pdbx_strand_id
1 'polypeptide(L)'
;DGLIRLRTKIWARKDSEDFRSPIILSGSHEMVKKLVLETHNKNGHVVGQNLLNLLRERFWIIHGRQSIKKILAHCTICQRHRSESFEVESPHLPESRVRDANVFEICGVDLAGPLYLSDGSKVWITLFT
;
A
#
# COMPACT_ATOMS: atom_id res chain seq x y z
N ASP A 1 11.15 36.04 -9.08
CA ASP A 1 9.94 36.52 -9.76
C ASP A 1 9.71 35.75 -11.05
N GLY A 2 8.59 35.04 -11.19
CA GLY A 2 8.33 34.22 -12.38
C GLY A 2 7.36 33.05 -12.20
N LEU A 3 6.94 32.75 -10.97
CA LEU A 3 5.96 31.70 -10.70
C LEU A 3 4.54 32.27 -10.76
N ILE A 4 3.66 31.57 -11.48
CA ILE A 4 2.23 31.93 -11.57
C ILE A 4 1.53 31.51 -10.28
N ARG A 5 0.74 32.41 -9.69
CA ARG A 5 0.02 32.18 -8.42
C ARG A 5 -1.47 32.44 -8.58
N LEU A 6 -2.30 31.68 -7.87
CA LEU A 6 -3.74 31.83 -7.87
C LEU A 6 -4.18 32.80 -6.77
N ARG A 7 -4.80 33.93 -7.10
CA ARG A 7 -5.43 34.78 -6.09
C ARG A 7 -6.72 34.13 -5.60
N THR A 8 -6.74 33.70 -4.34
CA THR A 8 -7.90 33.03 -3.73
C THR A 8 -8.90 34.03 -3.13
N LYS A 9 -10.07 33.55 -2.70
CA LYS A 9 -11.07 34.37 -1.99
C LYS A 9 -10.60 34.89 -0.63
N ILE A 10 -9.62 34.22 -0.02
CA ILE A 10 -9.09 34.57 1.31
C ILE A 10 -7.86 35.48 1.24
N TRP A 11 -7.61 36.14 0.11
CA TRP A 11 -6.41 36.94 -0.13
C TRP A 11 -6.17 38.04 0.93
N ALA A 12 -7.24 38.59 1.52
CA ALA A 12 -7.18 39.65 2.54
C ALA A 12 -6.90 39.13 3.96
N ARG A 13 -6.87 37.80 4.19
CA ARG A 13 -6.54 37.23 5.50
C ARG A 13 -5.11 37.62 5.90
N LYS A 14 -4.84 37.78 7.20
CA LYS A 14 -3.47 37.89 7.71
C LYS A 14 -2.87 36.48 7.86
N ASP A 15 -2.20 36.01 6.81
CA ASP A 15 -1.64 34.65 6.72
C ASP A 15 -0.45 34.61 5.74
N SER A 16 0.19 33.45 5.59
CA SER A 16 1.29 33.27 4.63
C SER A 16 0.86 33.55 3.19
N GLU A 17 1.79 34.02 2.37
CA GLU A 17 1.52 34.29 0.95
C GLU A 17 1.20 33.01 0.20
N ASP A 18 1.94 31.93 0.47
CA ASP A 18 1.71 30.59 -0.07
C ASP A 18 0.26 30.11 0.15
N PHE A 19 -0.29 30.33 1.36
CA PHE A 19 -1.65 29.91 1.69
C PHE A 19 -2.73 30.76 1.00
N ARG A 20 -2.52 32.08 0.96
CA ARG A 20 -3.48 33.03 0.36
C ARG A 20 -3.43 33.08 -1.15
N SER A 21 -2.24 32.84 -1.71
CA SER A 21 -1.92 32.91 -3.13
C SER A 21 -0.99 31.74 -3.51
N PRO A 22 -1.51 30.51 -3.58
CA PRO A 22 -0.70 29.33 -3.87
C PRO A 22 -0.14 29.33 -5.29
N ILE A 23 1.03 28.70 -5.47
CA ILE A 23 1.69 28.56 -6.76
C ILE A 23 0.91 27.56 -7.62
N ILE A 24 0.60 27.94 -8.86
CA ILE A 24 -0.10 27.07 -9.81
C ILE A 24 0.90 26.10 -10.42
N LEU A 25 0.58 24.80 -10.34
CA LEU A 25 1.39 23.74 -10.93
C LEU A 25 0.56 22.87 -11.87
N SER A 26 1.15 22.49 -13.00
CA SER A 26 0.55 21.47 -13.88
C SER A 26 0.65 20.10 -13.23
N GLY A 27 -0.49 19.42 -13.06
CA GLY A 27 -0.55 18.10 -12.43
C GLY A 27 0.16 16.97 -13.20
N SER A 28 0.58 17.20 -14.44
CA SER A 28 1.36 16.24 -15.24
C SER A 28 2.88 16.39 -15.07
N HIS A 29 3.35 17.46 -14.41
CA HIS A 29 4.77 17.77 -14.31
C HIS A 29 5.48 16.87 -13.27
N GLU A 30 6.70 16.43 -13.56
CA GLU A 30 7.45 15.48 -12.70
C GLU A 30 7.73 16.04 -11.29
N MET A 31 7.92 17.36 -11.16
CA MET A 31 8.05 18.01 -9.85
C MET A 31 6.81 17.80 -8.96
N VAL A 32 5.59 17.81 -9.53
CA VAL A 32 4.37 17.53 -8.77
C VAL A 32 4.38 16.10 -8.26
N LYS A 33 4.85 15.14 -9.06
CA LYS A 33 5.00 13.74 -8.63
C LYS A 33 5.92 13.63 -7.42
N LYS A 34 7.09 14.27 -7.45
CA LYS A 34 8.03 14.28 -6.32
C LYS A 34 7.42 14.92 -5.08
N LEU A 35 6.78 16.08 -5.24
CA LEU A 35 6.11 16.82 -4.16
C LEU A 35 4.99 16.00 -3.49
N VAL A 36 4.14 15.36 -4.30
CA VAL A 36 3.05 14.50 -3.82
C VAL A 36 3.62 13.31 -3.03
N LEU A 37 4.64 12.63 -3.56
CA LEU A 37 5.25 11.48 -2.89
C LEU A 37 5.97 11.88 -1.60
N GLU A 38 6.68 13.00 -1.59
CA GLU A 38 7.34 13.52 -0.39
C GLU A 38 6.32 13.85 0.70
N THR A 39 5.28 14.60 0.35
CA THR A 39 4.22 14.99 1.30
C THR A 39 3.47 13.76 1.82
N HIS A 40 3.18 12.80 0.94
CA HIS A 40 2.57 11.52 1.28
C HIS A 40 3.41 10.72 2.28
N ASN A 41 4.71 10.56 2.04
CA ASN A 41 5.60 9.79 2.90
C ASN A 41 5.85 10.49 4.25
N LYS A 42 6.05 11.81 4.27
CA LYS A 42 6.26 12.58 5.51
C LYS A 42 5.06 12.57 6.44
N ASN A 43 3.85 12.39 5.90
CA ASN A 43 2.59 12.39 6.65
C ASN A 43 1.99 10.99 6.79
N GLY A 44 2.83 9.95 6.90
CA GLY A 44 2.37 8.60 7.23
C GLY A 44 1.43 7.98 6.20
N HIS A 45 1.75 8.15 4.91
CA HIS A 45 0.97 7.63 3.79
C HIS A 45 -0.46 8.18 3.69
N VAL A 46 -0.68 9.44 4.12
CA VAL A 46 -1.98 10.09 3.95
C VAL A 46 -2.41 10.17 2.47
N VAL A 47 -3.68 9.90 2.21
CA VAL A 47 -4.26 9.80 0.84
C VAL A 47 -5.46 10.74 0.66
N GLY A 48 -5.90 10.89 -0.59
CA GLY A 48 -7.17 11.54 -0.91
C GLY A 48 -7.22 13.03 -0.57
N GLN A 49 -8.32 13.45 0.08
CA GLN A 49 -8.59 14.86 0.35
C GLN A 49 -7.61 15.47 1.36
N ASN A 50 -7.13 14.69 2.33
CA ASN A 50 -6.19 15.17 3.34
C ASN A 50 -4.84 15.53 2.71
N LEU A 51 -4.31 14.67 1.83
CA LEU A 51 -3.09 14.99 1.09
C LEU A 51 -3.26 16.22 0.18
N LEU A 52 -4.41 16.34 -0.48
CA LEU A 52 -4.70 17.51 -1.31
C LEU A 52 -4.75 18.79 -0.48
N ASN A 53 -5.29 18.74 0.74
CA ASN A 53 -5.35 19.90 1.63
C ASN A 53 -3.96 20.35 2.08
N LEU A 54 -3.09 19.40 2.47
CA LEU A 54 -1.69 19.69 2.80
C LEU A 54 -0.95 20.36 1.63
N LEU A 55 -1.13 19.85 0.42
CA LEU A 55 -0.53 20.45 -0.77
C LEU A 55 -1.10 21.84 -1.09
N ARG A 56 -2.39 22.06 -0.84
CA ARG A 56 -3.09 23.34 -1.08
C ARG A 56 -2.66 24.47 -0.17
N GLU A 57 -1.97 24.18 0.93
CA GLU A 57 -1.37 25.23 1.75
C GLU A 57 -0.34 26.06 1.01
N ARG A 58 0.23 25.52 -0.09
CA ARG A 58 1.28 26.18 -0.86
C ARG A 58 1.09 26.10 -2.37
N PHE A 59 0.39 25.08 -2.86
CA PHE A 59 0.31 24.76 -4.28
C PHE A 59 -1.12 24.53 -4.77
N TRP A 60 -1.45 25.15 -5.90
CA TRP A 60 -2.67 24.89 -6.64
C TRP A 60 -2.38 23.97 -7.84
N ILE A 61 -2.46 22.67 -7.61
CA ILE A 61 -2.22 21.66 -8.64
C ILE A 61 -3.46 21.55 -9.54
N ILE A 62 -3.31 21.87 -10.84
CA ILE A 62 -4.36 21.69 -11.85
C ILE A 62 -4.70 20.20 -11.96
N HIS A 63 -5.98 19.85 -11.90
CA HIS A 63 -6.46 18.46 -11.78
C HIS A 63 -5.83 17.69 -10.61
N GLY A 64 -5.50 18.38 -9.51
CA GLY A 64 -4.74 17.82 -8.39
C GLY A 64 -5.31 16.52 -7.81
N ARG A 65 -6.64 16.36 -7.69
CA ARG A 65 -7.25 15.10 -7.23
C ARG A 65 -6.89 13.93 -8.15
N GLN A 66 -7.05 14.10 -9.46
CA GLN A 66 -6.74 13.08 -10.46
C GLN A 66 -5.25 12.77 -10.49
N SER A 67 -4.39 13.79 -10.49
CA SER A 67 -2.93 13.63 -10.44
C SER A 67 -2.47 12.87 -9.20
N ILE A 68 -2.92 13.29 -8.02
CA ILE A 68 -2.60 12.61 -6.76
C ILE A 68 -3.05 11.15 -6.80
N LYS A 69 -4.29 10.87 -7.24
CA LYS A 69 -4.78 9.49 -7.36
C LYS A 69 -3.90 8.64 -8.27
N LYS A 70 -3.48 9.18 -9.43
CA LYS A 70 -2.60 8.49 -10.39
C LYS A 70 -1.22 8.23 -9.80
N ILE A 71 -0.64 9.20 -9.10
CA ILE A 71 0.68 9.08 -8.46
C ILE A 71 0.63 8.03 -7.36
N LEU A 72 -0.35 8.12 -6.44
CA LEU A 72 -0.46 7.21 -5.30
C LEU A 72 -0.91 5.80 -5.68
N ALA A 73 -1.50 5.60 -6.87
CA ALA A 73 -1.81 4.28 -7.38
C ALA A 73 -0.58 3.37 -7.48
N HIS A 74 0.64 3.92 -7.50
CA HIS A 74 1.90 3.19 -7.57
C HIS A 74 2.63 3.11 -6.22
N CYS A 75 2.03 3.60 -5.13
CA CYS A 75 2.60 3.47 -3.80
C CYS A 75 2.39 2.03 -3.30
N THR A 76 3.47 1.25 -3.24
CA THR A 76 3.45 -0.16 -2.83
C THR A 76 2.93 -0.36 -1.40
N ILE A 77 3.24 0.56 -0.48
CA ILE A 77 2.76 0.53 0.90
C ILE A 77 1.22 0.68 0.92
N CYS A 78 0.69 1.68 0.22
CA CYS A 78 -0.76 1.87 0.11
C CYS A 78 -1.46 0.73 -0.64
N GLN A 79 -0.83 0.15 -1.66
CA GLN A 79 -1.36 -1.01 -2.36
C GLN A 79 -1.50 -2.21 -1.43
N ARG A 80 -0.48 -2.50 -0.60
CA ARG A 80 -0.52 -3.57 0.40
C ARG A 80 -1.58 -3.34 1.48
N HIS A 81 -1.76 -2.09 1.94
CA HIS A 81 -2.82 -1.79 2.90
C HIS A 81 -4.22 -1.87 2.30
N ARG A 82 -4.35 -1.69 0.98
CA ARG A 82 -5.63 -1.79 0.27
C ARG A 82 -5.93 -3.21 -0.19
N SER A 83 -4.92 -4.06 -0.37
CA SER A 83 -5.12 -5.39 -0.95
C SER A 83 -6.15 -6.17 -0.15
N GLU A 84 -7.19 -6.60 -0.83
CA GLU A 84 -8.20 -7.48 -0.26
C GLU A 84 -7.62 -8.90 -0.14
N SER A 85 -8.17 -9.68 0.79
CA SER A 85 -7.86 -11.10 0.87
C SER A 85 -8.20 -11.77 -0.45
N PHE A 86 -7.30 -12.64 -0.92
CA PHE A 86 -7.57 -13.41 -2.12
C PHE A 86 -8.67 -14.42 -1.82
N GLU A 87 -9.83 -14.26 -2.45
CA GLU A 87 -10.89 -15.27 -2.41
C GLU A 87 -10.53 -16.39 -3.39
N VAL A 88 -10.18 -17.56 -2.84
CA VAL A 88 -9.94 -18.77 -3.61
C VAL A 88 -11.19 -19.63 -3.54
N GLU A 89 -11.70 -20.05 -4.70
CA GLU A 89 -12.68 -21.14 -4.73
C GLU A 89 -12.01 -22.40 -4.18
N SER A 90 -12.57 -22.97 -3.10
CA SER A 90 -12.01 -24.17 -2.49
C SER A 90 -12.12 -25.32 -3.50
N PRO A 91 -11.00 -25.86 -4.00
CA PRO A 91 -11.07 -26.95 -4.96
C PRO A 91 -11.70 -28.18 -4.31
N HIS A 92 -12.32 -29.03 -5.13
CA HIS A 92 -12.78 -30.34 -4.65
C HIS A 92 -11.61 -31.10 -4.01
N LEU A 93 -11.89 -31.73 -2.86
CA LEU A 93 -10.92 -32.61 -2.23
C LEU A 93 -10.58 -33.76 -3.17
N PRO A 94 -9.32 -34.22 -3.23
CA PRO A 94 -8.95 -35.37 -4.04
C PRO A 94 -9.67 -36.61 -3.52
N GLU A 95 -9.90 -37.60 -4.40
CA GLU A 95 -10.60 -38.85 -4.07
C GLU A 95 -10.01 -39.54 -2.82
N SER A 96 -8.67 -39.47 -2.68
CA SER A 96 -7.95 -40.03 -1.53
C SER A 96 -8.33 -39.43 -0.18
N ARG A 97 -9.04 -38.29 -0.15
CA ARG A 97 -9.49 -37.61 1.07
C ARG A 97 -10.97 -37.84 1.37
N VAL A 98 -11.71 -38.49 0.48
CA VAL A 98 -13.19 -38.61 0.58
C VAL A 98 -13.71 -40.04 0.45
N ARG A 99 -13.00 -40.94 -0.22
CA ARG A 99 -13.41 -42.35 -0.36
C ARG A 99 -13.13 -43.12 0.93
N ASP A 100 -13.98 -44.10 1.24
CA ASP A 100 -13.69 -45.11 2.25
C ASP A 100 -12.42 -45.89 1.91
N ALA A 101 -11.49 -45.96 2.85
CA ALA A 101 -10.19 -46.61 2.68
C ALA A 101 -9.94 -47.60 3.83
N ASN A 102 -9.22 -48.68 3.54
CA ASN A 102 -8.75 -49.59 4.57
C ASN A 102 -7.69 -48.91 5.45
N VAL A 103 -7.45 -49.49 6.64
CA VAL A 103 -6.41 -48.98 7.55
C VAL A 103 -5.05 -48.98 6.84
N PHE A 104 -4.37 -47.84 6.86
CA PHE A 104 -3.08 -47.59 6.20
C PHE A 104 -3.09 -47.63 4.65
N GLU A 105 -4.25 -47.67 4.00
CA GLU A 105 -4.34 -47.60 2.53
C GLU A 105 -4.00 -46.19 2.01
N ILE A 106 -4.33 -45.15 2.78
CA ILE A 106 -4.03 -43.76 2.47
C ILE A 106 -3.42 -43.13 3.72
N CYS A 107 -2.15 -42.72 3.62
CA CYS A 107 -1.43 -42.05 4.69
C CYS A 107 -0.86 -40.73 4.17
N GLY A 108 -1.00 -39.67 4.96
CA GLY A 108 -0.22 -38.44 4.85
C GLY A 108 1.13 -38.61 5.54
N VAL A 109 2.15 -37.98 4.97
CA VAL A 109 3.48 -37.88 5.60
C VAL A 109 3.81 -36.41 5.73
N ASP A 110 4.11 -35.98 6.95
CA ASP A 110 4.55 -34.61 7.24
C ASP A 110 5.85 -34.64 8.06
N LEU A 111 6.60 -33.55 8.01
CA LEU A 111 7.87 -33.41 8.72
C LEU A 111 7.83 -32.17 9.61
N ALA A 112 8.09 -32.36 10.90
CA ALA A 112 8.29 -31.27 11.85
C ALA A 112 9.77 -31.15 12.24
N GLY A 113 10.32 -29.94 12.18
CA GLY A 113 11.70 -29.67 12.55
C GLY A 113 12.32 -28.44 11.86
N PRO A 114 13.66 -28.31 11.91
CA PRO A 114 14.58 -29.23 12.58
C PRO A 114 14.62 -29.06 14.11
N LEU A 115 14.91 -30.16 14.81
CA LEU A 115 15.26 -30.17 16.22
C LEU A 115 16.74 -30.54 16.37
N TYR A 116 17.36 -30.04 17.44
CA TYR A 116 18.75 -30.33 17.78
C TYR A 116 18.81 -31.13 19.07
N LEU A 117 19.49 -32.26 19.05
CA LEU A 117 19.74 -33.07 20.24
C LEU A 117 20.90 -32.47 21.05
N SER A 118 21.08 -32.96 22.28
CA SER A 118 22.13 -32.49 23.18
C SER A 118 23.55 -32.74 22.66
N ASP A 119 23.74 -33.69 21.75
CA ASP A 119 25.01 -33.95 21.06
C ASP A 119 25.22 -33.05 19.82
N GLY A 120 24.29 -32.13 19.55
CA GLY A 120 24.32 -31.23 18.41
C GLY A 120 23.80 -31.84 17.10
N SER A 121 23.35 -33.10 17.11
CA SER A 121 22.79 -33.74 15.92
C SER A 121 21.43 -33.16 15.53
N LYS A 122 21.22 -33.01 14.22
CA LYS A 122 19.98 -32.47 13.64
C LYS A 122 19.01 -33.62 13.35
N VAL A 123 17.82 -33.56 13.93
CA VAL A 123 16.76 -34.54 13.73
C VAL A 123 15.46 -33.89 13.24
N TRP A 124 14.61 -34.72 12.64
CA TRP A 124 13.27 -34.36 12.19
C TRP A 124 12.27 -35.37 12.76
N ILE A 125 11.05 -34.92 13.02
CA ILE A 125 9.93 -35.78 13.38
C ILE A 125 9.16 -36.07 12.10
N THR A 126 8.98 -37.35 11.77
CA THR A 126 8.09 -37.78 10.69
C THR A 126 6.72 -38.12 11.26
N LEU A 127 5.71 -37.37 10.84
CA LEU A 127 4.31 -37.60 11.20
C LEU A 127 3.65 -38.42 10.08
N PHE A 128 3.01 -39.52 10.47
CA PHE A 128 2.16 -40.31 9.58
C PHE A 128 0.71 -40.11 10.03
N THR A 129 -0.16 -39.64 9.13
CA THR A 129 -1.56 -39.31 9.42
C THR A 129 -2.52 -40.05 8.52
#